data_AF-A0A832N276-F1
#
_entry.id   AF-A0A832N276-F1
#
_cell.length_a   1.000
_cell.length_b   1.000
_cell.length_c   1.000
_cell.angle_alpha   90.00
_cell.angle_beta   90.00
_cell.angle_gamma   90.00
#
_symmetry.space_group_name_H-M   'P 1'
#
loop_
_entity.id
_entity.type
_entity.pdbx_description
1 polymer ?
#
loop_
_entity_poly.entity_id
_entity_poly.type
_entity_poly.pdbx_seq_one_letter_code
_entity_poly.pdbx_strand_id
1 'polypeptide(L)'
;MSGTWFPEDVAEPVRIGPFGWVLVLLRVVPMLIVILTGLAVLLLLRLIEAPLFRPDRPITPYITQGVCRLALLIMGLPLHVTGDRMRQKGAVVANHASWLDIFTLNAAKRIYFVAKAEVAGWPLIGWLARA
;
A
#
# COMPACT_ATOMS: atom_id res chain seq x y z
N MET A 1 30.78 12.56 -14.07
CA MET A 1 30.42 13.06 -12.72
C MET A 1 28.98 12.65 -12.46
N SER A 2 28.74 11.75 -11.52
CA SER A 2 27.37 11.36 -11.16
C SER A 2 26.73 12.54 -10.44
N GLY A 3 25.78 13.20 -11.09
CA GLY A 3 25.01 14.29 -10.49
C GLY A 3 24.10 13.73 -9.40
N THR A 4 24.62 13.60 -8.19
CA THR A 4 23.80 13.28 -7.02
C THR A 4 22.87 14.48 -6.81
N TRP A 5 21.57 14.26 -6.95
CA TRP A 5 20.58 15.29 -6.70
C TRP A 5 20.61 15.66 -5.22
N PHE A 6 20.91 16.92 -4.94
CA PHE A 6 20.79 17.51 -3.61
C PHE A 6 19.58 18.44 -3.64
N PRO A 7 18.54 18.19 -2.83
CA PRO A 7 17.44 19.13 -2.72
C PRO A 7 17.99 20.45 -2.16
N GLU A 8 17.73 21.55 -2.87
CA GLU A 8 18.07 22.90 -2.41
C GLU A 8 17.27 23.27 -1.15
N ASP A 9 16.05 22.73 -1.03
CA ASP A 9 15.14 22.94 0.10
C ASP A 9 14.89 21.64 0.86
N VAL A 10 15.61 21.42 1.95
CA VAL A 10 15.26 20.38 2.93
C VAL A 10 14.18 20.97 3.84
N ALA A 11 12.96 20.42 3.78
CA ALA A 11 11.88 20.87 4.66
C ALA A 11 12.32 20.83 6.13
N GLU A 12 12.13 21.93 6.85
CA GLU A 12 12.50 22.00 8.26
C GLU A 12 11.74 20.93 9.07
N PRO A 13 12.40 20.25 10.02
CA PRO A 13 11.76 19.23 10.82
C PRO A 13 10.62 19.82 11.66
N VAL A 14 9.41 19.36 11.41
CA VAL A 14 8.20 19.80 12.12
C VAL A 14 8.24 19.28 13.55
N ARG A 15 8.22 20.20 14.54
CA ARG A 15 8.08 19.85 15.95
C ARG A 15 6.62 19.54 16.28
N ILE A 16 6.33 18.29 16.62
CA ILE A 16 4.97 17.84 16.96
C ILE A 16 4.71 18.14 18.45
N GLY A 17 3.80 19.09 18.72
CA GLY A 17 3.33 19.37 20.08
C GLY A 17 2.41 18.27 20.65
N PRO A 18 2.01 18.34 21.93
CA PRO A 18 1.18 17.31 22.57
C PRO A 18 -0.14 17.03 21.83
N PHE A 19 -0.82 18.08 21.36
CA PHE A 19 -2.05 17.94 20.56
C PHE A 19 -1.79 17.28 19.20
N GLY A 20 -0.63 17.57 18.58
CA GLY A 20 -0.21 16.91 17.35
C GLY A 20 -0.03 15.41 17.54
N TRP A 21 0.54 14.98 18.66
CA TRP A 21 0.65 13.56 19.00
C TRP A 21 -0.70 12.88 19.19
N VAL A 22 -1.68 13.57 19.79
CA VAL A 22 -3.06 13.05 19.87
C VAL A 22 -3.63 12.82 18.47
N LEU A 23 -3.50 13.79 17.55
CA LEU A 23 -3.94 13.61 16.17
C LEU A 23 -3.21 12.48 15.44
N VAL A 24 -1.90 12.33 15.67
CA VAL A 24 -1.11 11.21 15.14
C VAL A 24 -1.69 9.90 15.64
N LEU A 25 -1.93 9.74 16.94
CA LEU A 25 -2.50 8.52 17.51
C LEU A 25 -3.90 8.24 16.95
N LEU A 26 -4.75 9.27 16.85
CA LEU A 26 -6.09 9.16 16.30
C LEU A 26 -6.12 8.75 14.82
N ARG A 27 -5.01 8.88 14.08
CA ARG A 27 -4.89 8.40 12.69
C ARG A 27 -4.13 7.08 12.59
N VAL A 28 -3.00 6.97 13.28
CA VAL A 28 -2.12 5.79 13.22
C VAL A 28 -2.82 4.58 13.82
N VAL A 29 -3.53 4.71 14.95
CA VAL A 29 -4.21 3.56 15.58
C VAL A 29 -5.29 2.98 14.66
N PRO A 30 -6.26 3.76 14.13
CA PRO A 30 -7.21 3.23 13.16
C PRO A 30 -6.55 2.70 11.89
N MET A 31 -5.48 3.35 11.40
CA MET A 31 -4.75 2.89 10.22
C MET A 31 -4.13 1.51 10.44
N LEU A 32 -3.48 1.28 11.59
CA LEU A 32 -2.93 -0.01 11.96
C LEU A 32 -4.02 -1.07 12.10
N ILE A 33 -5.15 -0.73 12.73
CA ILE A 33 -6.29 -1.65 12.86
C ILE A 33 -6.78 -2.06 11.46
N VAL A 34 -7.01 -1.10 10.56
CA VAL A 34 -7.49 -1.36 9.20
C VAL A 34 -6.50 -2.23 8.41
N ILE A 35 -5.20 -1.93 8.50
CA ILE A 35 -4.17 -2.71 7.79
C ILE A 35 -4.08 -4.13 8.35
N LEU A 36 -4.02 -4.29 9.67
CA LEU A 36 -3.88 -5.58 10.31
C LEU A 36 -5.13 -6.45 10.14
N THR A 37 -6.33 -5.88 10.30
CA THR A 37 -7.58 -6.57 10.03
C THR A 37 -7.69 -6.93 8.55
N GLY A 38 -7.36 -6.01 7.65
CA GLY A 38 -7.35 -6.28 6.21
C GLY A 38 -6.39 -7.40 5.82
N LEU A 39 -5.19 -7.41 6.41
CA LEU A 39 -4.21 -8.48 6.25
C LEU A 39 -4.74 -9.81 6.80
N ALA A 40 -5.31 -9.82 8.00
CA ALA A 40 -5.88 -11.03 8.58
C ALA A 40 -7.01 -11.61 7.72
N VAL A 41 -7.95 -10.77 7.26
CA VAL A 41 -9.03 -11.19 6.36
C VAL A 41 -8.47 -11.70 5.04
N LEU A 42 -7.48 -11.02 4.45
CA LEU A 42 -6.82 -11.45 3.23
C LEU A 42 -6.20 -12.83 3.40
N LEU A 43 -5.46 -13.08 4.49
CA LEU A 43 -4.81 -14.36 4.75
C LEU A 43 -5.83 -15.48 5.00
N LEU A 44 -6.88 -15.20 5.77
CA LEU A 44 -7.97 -16.15 6.02
C LEU A 44 -8.68 -16.54 4.71
N LEU A 45 -9.00 -15.56 3.86
CA LEU A 45 -9.56 -15.85 2.55
C LEU A 45 -8.56 -16.57 1.66
N ARG A 46 -7.26 -16.29 1.77
CA ARG A 46 -6.25 -16.95 0.96
C ARG A 46 -6.12 -18.44 1.28
N LEU A 47 -6.36 -18.85 2.53
CA LEU A 47 -6.43 -20.28 2.90
C LEU A 47 -7.51 -21.04 2.11
N ILE A 48 -8.59 -20.35 1.71
CA ILE A 48 -9.71 -20.91 0.95
C ILE A 48 -9.52 -20.68 -0.56
N GLU A 49 -9.11 -19.48 -0.97
CA GLU A 49 -8.96 -19.08 -2.37
C GLU A 49 -7.82 -19.82 -3.07
N ALA A 50 -6.68 -20.02 -2.40
CA ALA A 50 -5.51 -20.68 -2.98
C ALA A 50 -5.78 -22.12 -3.46
N PRO A 51 -6.45 -23.01 -2.71
CA PRO A 51 -6.78 -24.36 -3.20
C PRO A 51 -7.88 -24.38 -4.26
N LEU A 52 -8.86 -23.46 -4.20
CA LEU A 52 -10.05 -23.48 -5.06
C LEU A 52 -9.84 -22.79 -6.42
N PHE A 53 -9.10 -21.67 -6.45
CA PHE A 53 -9.01 -20.79 -7.64
C PHE A 53 -7.61 -20.72 -8.26
N ARG A 54 -6.66 -21.57 -7.80
CA ARG A 54 -5.24 -21.60 -8.23
C ARG A 54 -4.67 -20.17 -8.40
N PRO A 55 -3.80 -19.76 -9.38
CA PRO A 55 -3.13 -18.45 -9.29
C PRO A 55 -4.09 -17.25 -9.38
N ASP A 56 -5.33 -17.47 -9.79
CA ASP A 56 -6.31 -16.40 -9.87
C ASP A 56 -6.74 -15.95 -8.47
N ARG A 57 -6.84 -14.63 -8.32
CA ARG A 57 -7.21 -13.94 -7.07
C ARG A 57 -8.50 -13.17 -7.31
N PRO A 58 -9.67 -13.83 -7.39
CA PRO A 58 -10.92 -13.14 -7.68
C PRO A 58 -11.33 -12.15 -6.59
N ILE A 59 -11.04 -12.43 -5.32
CA ILE A 59 -11.62 -11.68 -4.19
C ILE A 59 -10.56 -10.86 -3.44
N THR A 60 -9.41 -11.47 -3.13
CA THR A 60 -8.37 -10.83 -2.29
C THR A 60 -7.91 -9.44 -2.76
N PRO A 61 -7.85 -9.10 -4.06
CA PRO A 61 -7.39 -7.77 -4.49
C PRO A 61 -8.37 -6.65 -4.15
N TYR A 62 -9.66 -6.97 -4.00
CA TYR A 62 -10.65 -5.98 -3.56
C TYR A 62 -10.47 -5.60 -2.09
N ILE A 63 -10.00 -6.53 -1.25
CA ILE A 63 -9.66 -6.24 0.14
C ILE A 63 -8.51 -5.24 0.19
N THR A 64 -7.42 -5.52 -0.52
CA THR A 64 -6.26 -4.61 -0.58
C THR A 64 -6.66 -3.23 -1.08
N GLN A 65 -7.48 -3.16 -2.13
CA GLN A 65 -8.01 -1.89 -2.63
C GLN A 65 -8.86 -1.16 -1.57
N GLY A 66 -9.76 -1.86 -0.88
CA GLY A 66 -10.59 -1.28 0.19
C GLY A 66 -9.75 -0.75 1.36
N VAL A 67 -8.79 -1.54 1.85
CA VAL A 67 -7.83 -1.15 2.88
C VAL A 67 -7.07 0.11 2.46
N CYS A 68 -6.58 0.16 1.22
CA CYS A 68 -5.82 1.31 0.74
C CYS A 68 -6.69 2.58 0.62
N ARG A 69 -7.94 2.46 0.16
CA ARG A 69 -8.87 3.60 0.10
C ARG A 69 -9.22 4.11 1.50
N LEU A 70 -9.45 3.20 2.45
CA LEU A 70 -9.74 3.57 3.83
C LEU A 70 -8.52 4.18 4.53
N ALA A 71 -7.31 3.68 4.27
CA ALA A 71 -6.07 4.25 4.78
C ALA A 71 -5.87 5.70 4.29
N LEU A 72 -6.09 5.97 3.00
CA LEU A 72 -6.06 7.34 2.46
C LEU A 72 -7.10 8.25 3.13
N LEU A 73 -8.30 7.74 3.38
CA LEU A 73 -9.35 8.47 4.09
C LEU A 73 -8.93 8.80 5.53
N ILE A 74 -8.38 7.84 6.28
CA ILE A 74 -7.89 8.04 7.65
C ILE A 74 -6.73 9.05 7.68
N MET A 75 -5.84 9.00 6.69
CA MET A 75 -4.76 9.98 6.54
C MET A 75 -5.28 11.38 6.15
N GLY A 76 -6.53 11.50 5.68
CA GLY A 76 -7.09 12.75 5.18
C GLY A 76 -6.53 13.14 3.82
N LEU A 77 -6.09 12.17 3.01
CA LEU A 77 -5.52 12.39 1.68
C LEU A 77 -6.59 12.17 0.60
N PRO A 78 -7.01 13.22 -0.11
CA PRO A 78 -7.94 13.06 -1.23
C PRO A 78 -7.23 12.37 -2.41
N LEU A 79 -7.90 11.39 -3.02
CA LEU A 79 -7.42 10.68 -4.21
C LEU A 79 -8.13 11.20 -5.46
N HIS A 80 -7.36 11.81 -6.36
CA HIS A 80 -7.83 12.20 -7.68
C HIS A 80 -7.23 11.27 -8.74
N VAL A 81 -8.06 10.78 -9.67
CA VAL A 81 -7.62 9.87 -10.74
C VAL A 81 -8.16 10.41 -12.07
N THR A 82 -7.25 10.72 -12.98
CA THR A 82 -7.57 11.25 -14.32
C THR A 82 -7.21 10.24 -15.42
N GLY A 83 -8.01 10.23 -16.49
CA GLY A 83 -7.81 9.35 -17.63
C GLY A 83 -8.40 7.95 -17.47
N ASP A 84 -8.21 7.12 -18.49
CA ASP A 84 -8.80 5.79 -18.56
C ASP A 84 -7.94 4.73 -17.85
N ARG A 85 -8.60 3.89 -17.06
CA ARG A 85 -7.94 2.75 -16.40
C ARG A 85 -7.77 1.60 -17.38
N MET A 86 -6.55 1.11 -17.52
CA MET A 86 -6.28 -0.10 -18.30
C MET A 86 -7.11 -1.29 -17.76
N ARG A 87 -7.96 -1.86 -18.61
CA ARG A 87 -8.84 -3.01 -18.29
C ARG A 87 -8.21 -4.37 -18.57
N GLN A 88 -7.22 -4.41 -19.45
CA GLN A 88 -6.50 -5.62 -19.83
C GLN A 88 -5.43 -6.01 -18.80
N LYS A 89 -4.98 -7.27 -18.84
CA LYS A 89 -3.79 -7.72 -18.10
C LYS A 89 -2.55 -7.06 -18.70
N GLY A 90 -1.65 -6.58 -17.84
CA GLY A 90 -0.40 -5.94 -18.27
C GLY A 90 0.33 -5.24 -17.12
N ALA A 91 1.50 -4.70 -17.41
CA ALA A 91 2.29 -3.93 -16.45
C ALA A 91 1.73 -2.50 -16.31
N VAL A 92 1.70 -2.01 -15.08
CA VAL A 92 1.45 -0.59 -14.77
C VAL A 92 2.77 -0.02 -14.29
N VAL A 93 3.23 1.05 -14.94
CA VAL A 93 4.50 1.71 -14.62
C VAL A 93 4.18 3.10 -14.10
N ALA A 94 4.81 3.47 -12.99
CA ALA A 94 4.71 4.78 -12.38
C ALA A 94 6.09 5.20 -11.89
N ASN A 95 6.29 6.51 -11.74
CA ASN A 95 7.41 7.02 -10.95
C ASN A 95 7.30 6.51 -9.50
N HIS A 96 8.44 6.26 -8.86
CA HIS A 96 8.48 5.92 -7.44
C HIS A 96 8.81 7.17 -6.64
N ALA A 97 7.83 7.66 -5.87
CA ALA A 97 7.96 8.90 -5.13
C ALA A 97 8.04 8.65 -3.62
N SER A 98 7.26 7.72 -3.10
CA SER A 98 7.22 7.45 -1.66
C SER A 98 6.57 6.11 -1.31
N TRP A 99 6.57 5.78 -0.03
CA TRP A 99 5.79 4.66 0.49
C TRP A 99 4.27 4.81 0.30
N LEU A 100 3.77 6.03 0.03
CA LEU A 100 2.36 6.25 -0.30
C LEU A 100 1.95 5.65 -1.65
N ASP A 101 2.90 5.29 -2.50
CA ASP A 101 2.65 4.68 -3.81
C ASP A 101 1.84 3.38 -3.67
N ILE A 102 2.09 2.60 -2.61
CA ILE A 102 1.34 1.37 -2.33
C ILE A 102 -0.14 1.68 -2.15
N PHE A 103 -0.48 2.70 -1.36
CA PHE A 103 -1.86 3.06 -1.06
C PHE A 103 -2.54 3.73 -2.24
N THR A 104 -1.90 4.72 -2.86
CA THR A 104 -2.48 5.50 -3.95
C THR A 104 -2.73 4.65 -5.19
N LEU A 105 -1.77 3.81 -5.59
CA LEU A 105 -1.90 2.96 -6.77
C LEU A 105 -2.91 1.84 -6.54
N ASN A 106 -2.89 1.13 -5.41
CA ASN A 106 -3.89 0.09 -5.12
C ASN A 106 -5.29 0.65 -4.92
N ALA A 107 -5.43 1.85 -4.37
CA ALA A 107 -6.71 2.53 -4.27
C ALA A 107 -7.30 2.81 -5.66
N ALA A 108 -6.47 3.21 -6.62
CA ALA A 108 -6.89 3.48 -8.00
C ALA A 108 -7.14 2.22 -8.83
N LYS A 109 -6.28 1.20 -8.70
CA LYS A 109 -6.36 -0.06 -9.48
C LYS A 109 -5.81 -1.24 -8.67
N ARG A 110 -6.46 -2.39 -8.78
CA ARG A 110 -6.00 -3.65 -8.20
C ARG A 110 -4.73 -4.11 -8.93
N ILE A 111 -3.56 -3.89 -8.32
CA ILE A 111 -2.25 -4.21 -8.89
C ILE A 111 -1.42 -5.05 -7.90
N TYR A 112 -0.37 -5.69 -8.41
CA TYR A 112 0.66 -6.34 -7.62
C TYR A 112 1.98 -5.62 -7.84
N PHE A 113 2.72 -5.43 -6.76
CA PHE A 113 4.02 -4.76 -6.81
C PHE A 113 5.12 -5.79 -7.07
N VAL A 114 6.11 -5.38 -7.87
CA VAL A 114 7.35 -6.12 -8.03
C VAL A 114 8.28 -5.72 -6.89
N ALA A 115 8.64 -6.69 -6.05
CA ALA A 115 9.58 -6.50 -4.96
C ALA A 115 10.98 -7.01 -5.34
N LYS A 116 11.99 -6.47 -4.66
CA LYS A 116 13.36 -6.96 -4.71
C LYS A 116 13.42 -8.44 -4.30
N ALA A 117 14.26 -9.24 -4.96
CA ALA A 117 14.34 -10.69 -4.73
C ALA A 117 14.70 -11.02 -3.27
N GLU A 118 15.49 -10.17 -2.62
CA GLU A 118 15.92 -10.28 -1.23
C GLU A 118 14.74 -10.24 -0.24
N VAL A 119 13.64 -9.57 -0.61
CA VAL A 119 12.41 -9.51 0.22
C VAL A 119 11.82 -10.90 0.42
N ALA A 120 12.01 -11.83 -0.53
CA ALA A 120 11.60 -13.22 -0.37
C ALA A 120 12.32 -13.92 0.79
N GLY A 121 13.53 -13.48 1.16
CA GLY A 121 14.30 -14.02 2.27
C GLY A 121 13.92 -13.45 3.64
N TRP A 122 13.07 -12.41 3.69
CA TRP A 122 12.76 -11.74 4.96
C TRP A 122 11.82 -12.59 5.81
N PRO A 123 12.05 -12.69 7.14
CA PRO A 123 11.16 -13.42 8.03
C PRO A 123 9.77 -12.79 8.00
N LEU A 124 8.72 -13.63 7.97
CA LEU A 124 7.31 -13.28 7.86
C LEU A 124 6.91 -12.61 6.52
N ILE A 125 7.56 -11.50 6.15
CA ILE A 125 7.27 -10.70 4.95
C ILE A 125 7.53 -11.51 3.67
N GLY A 126 8.60 -12.31 3.62
CA GLY A 126 8.91 -13.12 2.45
C GLY A 126 7.86 -14.20 2.15
N TRP A 127 7.21 -14.74 3.19
CA TRP A 127 6.06 -15.64 3.00
C TRP A 127 4.84 -14.90 2.47
N LEU A 128 4.53 -13.73 3.03
CA LEU A 128 3.43 -12.87 2.57
C LEU A 128 3.62 -12.42 1.10
N ALA A 129 4.86 -12.13 0.70
CA ALA A 129 5.18 -11.73 -0.66
C ALA A 129 4.99 -12.87 -1.69
N ARG A 130 5.02 -14.14 -1.25
CA ARG A 130 4.81 -15.32 -2.10
C ARG A 130 3.37 -15.85 -2.10
N ALA A 131 2.58 -15.54 -1.06
CA ALA A 131 1.21 -16.01 -0.86
C ALA A 131 0.20 -15.31 -1.79
#